data_AF-A0A955G969-F1
#
_entry.id   AF-A0A955G969-F1
#
_cell.length_a   1.000
_cell.length_b   1.000
_cell.length_c   1.000
_cell.angle_alpha   90.00
_cell.angle_beta   90.00
_cell.angle_gamma   90.00
#
_symmetry.space_group_name_H-M   'P 1'
#
loop_
_entity.id
_entity.type
_entity.pdbx_description
1 polymer ?
#
loop_
_entity_poly.entity_id
_entity_poly.type
_entity_poly.pdbx_seq_one_letter_code
_entity_poly.pdbx_strand_id
1 'polypeptide(L)'
;MTSNDQQVKIPGYLRISKIIAYILYIWVLIGVISLTLRVFLLVFSANPNTPFVQFVYKTSADYLNPFRGIFPSKPVSETGYFDVAAVFAIIIYLFIMWGFSALISYVQNKIDISRAEQEKKIMLASRQSARAVTSKTV
;
A
#
# COMPACT_ATOMS: atom_id res chain seq x y z
N MET A 1 -20.26 -25.20 -30.96
CA MET A 1 -19.44 -23.96 -31.05
C MET A 1 -19.91 -23.01 -29.95
N THR A 2 -19.65 -23.33 -28.67
CA THR A 2 -20.26 -22.58 -27.55
C THR A 2 -19.40 -22.75 -26.30
N SER A 3 -18.78 -21.65 -25.81
CA SER A 3 -18.52 -21.38 -24.38
C SER A 3 -17.41 -20.34 -24.07
N ASN A 4 -16.90 -19.55 -25.03
CA ASN A 4 -15.78 -18.62 -24.74
C ASN A 4 -16.14 -17.13 -24.65
N ASP A 5 -17.36 -16.72 -25.04
CA ASP A 5 -17.73 -15.29 -25.13
C ASP A 5 -18.37 -14.68 -23.86
N GLN A 6 -18.54 -15.46 -22.79
CA GLN A 6 -19.09 -14.99 -21.51
C GLN A 6 -17.99 -14.78 -20.45
N GLN A 7 -16.77 -14.46 -20.87
CA GLN A 7 -15.68 -14.16 -19.93
C GLN A 7 -15.79 -12.74 -19.37
N VAL A 8 -15.82 -12.66 -18.05
CA VAL A 8 -15.71 -11.44 -17.25
C VAL A 8 -14.41 -10.71 -17.60
N LYS A 9 -14.48 -9.72 -18.48
CA LYS A 9 -13.32 -8.91 -18.88
C LYS A 9 -13.06 -7.89 -17.78
N ILE A 10 -12.28 -8.29 -16.79
CA ILE A 10 -11.82 -7.38 -15.74
C ILE A 10 -10.90 -6.37 -16.42
N PRO A 11 -11.22 -5.07 -16.37
CA PRO A 11 -10.38 -4.09 -17.01
C PRO A 11 -8.98 -4.08 -16.39
N GLY A 12 -7.95 -4.15 -17.23
CA GLY A 12 -6.55 -4.23 -16.78
C GLY A 12 -6.13 -3.08 -15.86
N TYR A 13 -6.73 -1.89 -16.03
CA TYR A 13 -6.44 -0.71 -15.22
C TYR A 13 -6.70 -0.91 -13.72
N LEU A 14 -7.71 -1.70 -13.33
CA LEU A 14 -8.00 -1.97 -11.91
C LEU A 14 -6.93 -2.87 -11.27
N ARG A 15 -6.30 -3.74 -12.05
CA ARG A 15 -5.22 -4.61 -11.55
C ARG A 15 -3.92 -3.81 -11.42
N ILE A 16 -3.61 -2.98 -12.42
CA ILE A 16 -2.41 -2.15 -12.41
C ILE A 16 -2.45 -1.14 -11.26
N SER A 17 -3.59 -0.47 -11.04
CA SER A 17 -3.73 0.49 -9.93
C SER A 17 -3.52 -0.16 -8.56
N LYS A 18 -4.04 -1.38 -8.36
CA LYS A 18 -3.85 -2.16 -7.13
C LYS A 18 -2.37 -2.53 -6.92
N ILE A 19 -1.67 -2.98 -7.96
CA ILE A 19 -0.24 -3.31 -7.88
C ILE A 19 0.58 -2.07 -7.49
N ILE A 20 0.30 -0.93 -8.13
CA ILE A 20 0.97 0.34 -7.80
C ILE A 20 0.73 0.71 -6.34
N ALA A 21 -0.52 0.62 -5.86
CA ALA A 21 -0.86 0.92 -4.48
C ALA A 21 -0.10 0.02 -3.48
N TYR A 22 0.08 -1.27 -3.78
CA TYR A 22 0.89 -2.16 -2.95
C TYR A 22 2.37 -1.81 -2.95
N ILE A 23 2.93 -1.45 -4.11
CA ILE A 23 4.34 -1.05 -4.20
C ILE A 23 4.59 0.18 -3.33
N LEU A 24 3.71 1.18 -3.42
CA LEU A 24 3.79 2.39 -2.59
C LEU A 24 3.61 2.08 -1.11
N TYR A 25 2.67 1.19 -0.76
CA TYR A 25 2.47 0.74 0.61
C TYR A 25 3.74 0.09 1.20
N ILE A 26 4.38 -0.81 0.45
CA ILE A 26 5.63 -1.48 0.88
C ILE A 26 6.76 -0.45 1.04
N TRP A 27 6.87 0.51 0.11
CA TRP A 27 7.87 1.56 0.18
C TRP A 27 7.72 2.41 1.46
N VAL A 28 6.49 2.81 1.79
CA VAL A 28 6.19 3.54 3.04
C VAL A 28 6.49 2.67 4.28
N LEU A 29 6.14 1.38 4.24
CA LEU A 29 6.41 0.46 5.35
C LEU A 29 7.92 0.33 5.62
N ILE A 30 8.74 0.23 4.58
CA ILE A 30 10.20 0.22 4.72
C ILE A 30 10.69 1.52 5.37
N GLY A 31 10.13 2.66 4.97
CA GLY A 31 10.42 3.96 5.59
C GLY A 31 10.11 4.00 7.09
N VAL A 32 8.91 3.54 7.48
CA VAL A 32 8.51 3.45 8.89
C VAL A 32 9.46 2.57 9.69
N ILE A 33 9.78 1.38 9.20
CA ILE A 33 10.69 0.44 9.87
C ILE A 33 12.08 1.06 10.00
N SER A 34 12.61 1.64 8.92
CA SER A 34 13.95 2.24 8.90
C SER A 34 14.07 3.42 9.88
N LEU A 35 13.09 4.32 9.90
CA LEU A 35 13.05 5.44 10.85
C LEU A 35 12.87 4.99 12.28
N THR A 36 12.04 3.96 12.51
CA THR A 36 11.88 3.38 13.84
C THR A 36 13.21 2.83 14.33
N LEU A 37 13.89 1.99 13.53
CA LEU A 37 15.22 1.48 13.86
C LEU A 37 16.22 2.61 14.10
N ARG A 38 16.22 3.69 13.30
CA ARG A 38 17.07 4.86 13.52
C ARG A 38 16.85 5.45 14.92
N VAL A 39 15.61 5.72 15.31
CA VAL A 39 15.27 6.28 16.62
C VAL A 39 15.72 5.36 17.74
N PHE A 40 15.47 4.05 17.61
CA PHE A 40 15.96 3.06 18.57
C PHE A 40 17.49 3.11 18.69
N LEU A 41 18.23 2.97 17.59
CA LEU A 41 19.69 2.98 17.59
C LEU A 41 20.28 4.28 18.18
N LEU A 42 19.67 5.44 17.91
CA LEU A 42 20.07 6.73 18.47
C LEU A 42 19.85 6.78 19.99
N VAL A 43 18.69 6.33 20.48
CA VAL A 43 18.37 6.32 21.92
C VAL A 43 19.29 5.39 22.70
N PHE A 44 19.69 4.27 22.09
CA PHE A 44 20.62 3.30 22.70
C PHE A 44 22.10 3.65 22.45
N SER A 45 22.41 4.80 21.86
CA SER A 45 23.79 5.22 21.54
C SER A 45 24.59 4.16 20.78
N ALA A 46 23.96 3.52 19.79
CA ALA A 46 24.57 2.45 19.01
C ALA A 46 25.83 2.94 18.26
N ASN A 47 26.84 2.07 18.16
CA ASN A 47 28.11 2.39 17.53
C ASN A 47 27.96 2.70 16.02
N PRO A 48 28.23 3.95 15.57
CA PRO A 48 28.08 4.33 14.17
C PRO A 48 29.15 3.71 13.25
N ASN A 49 30.18 3.06 13.80
CA ASN A 49 31.19 2.34 13.01
C ASN A 49 30.74 0.93 12.61
N THR A 50 29.62 0.44 13.17
CA THR A 50 29.09 -0.88 12.81
C THR A 50 28.38 -0.81 11.45
N PRO A 51 28.68 -1.72 10.49
CA PRO A 51 28.08 -1.70 9.15
C PRO A 51 26.55 -1.71 9.15
N PHE A 52 25.92 -2.46 10.07
CA PHE A 52 24.47 -2.50 10.22
C PHE A 52 23.88 -1.15 10.64
N VAL A 53 24.52 -0.47 11.61
CA VAL A 53 24.07 0.85 12.09
C VAL A 53 24.19 1.89 10.97
N GLN A 54 25.30 1.86 10.22
CA GLN A 54 25.49 2.73 9.06
C GLN A 54 24.44 2.52 7.99
N PHE A 55 24.12 1.25 7.69
CA PHE A 55 23.06 0.91 6.74
C PHE A 55 21.72 1.51 7.17
N VAL A 56 21.31 1.31 8.43
CA VAL A 56 20.06 1.86 8.95
C VAL A 56 20.06 3.39 8.90
N TYR A 57 21.14 4.04 9.32
CA TYR A 57 21.25 5.51 9.30
C TYR A 57 21.23 6.08 7.88
N LYS A 58 21.83 5.40 6.91
CA LYS A 58 21.79 5.78 5.50
C LYS A 58 20.39 5.62 4.92
N THR A 59 19.77 4.45 5.09
CA THR A 59 18.42 4.20 4.56
C THR A 59 17.40 5.15 5.18
N SER A 60 17.45 5.33 6.51
CA SER A 60 16.52 6.22 7.22
C SER A 60 16.74 7.70 6.90
N ALA A 61 17.96 8.10 6.50
CA ALA A 61 18.27 9.47 6.12
C ALA A 61 17.47 9.93 4.90
N ASP A 62 17.24 9.05 3.92
CA ASP A 62 16.46 9.36 2.72
C ASP A 62 14.98 9.63 3.07
N TYR A 63 14.39 8.80 3.94
CA TYR A 63 13.02 8.98 4.42
C TYR A 63 12.88 10.18 5.38
N LEU A 64 13.94 10.52 6.12
CA LEU A 64 13.95 11.69 6.98
C LEU A 64 14.10 13.00 6.19
N ASN A 65 14.73 12.96 5.02
CA ASN A 65 15.13 14.14 4.24
C ASN A 65 14.03 15.22 4.09
N PRO A 66 12.77 14.89 3.72
CA PRO A 66 11.71 15.91 3.61
C PRO A 66 11.30 16.55 4.93
N PHE A 67 11.59 15.90 6.07
CA PHE A 67 11.26 16.39 7.41
C PHE A 67 12.47 16.99 8.15
N ARG A 68 13.64 17.01 7.52
CA ARG A 68 14.85 17.59 8.11
C ARG A 68 14.65 19.08 8.38
N GLY A 69 14.98 19.50 9.61
CA GLY A 69 14.91 20.91 10.01
C GLY A 69 13.53 21.41 10.41
N ILE A 70 12.49 20.57 10.41
CA ILE A 70 11.14 20.97 10.89
C ILE A 70 11.17 21.31 12.38
N PHE A 71 11.96 20.58 13.17
CA PHE A 71 12.18 20.87 14.57
C PHE A 71 13.63 21.34 14.77
N PRO A 72 13.86 22.38 15.59
CA PRO A 72 15.21 22.77 15.96
C PRO A 72 15.88 21.60 16.68
N SER A 73 17.07 21.21 16.22
CA SER A 73 17.89 20.18 16.83
C SER A 73 18.29 20.63 18.24
N LYS A 74 17.56 20.16 19.26
CA LYS A 74 17.95 20.38 20.65
C LYS A 74 18.97 19.29 21.01
N PRO A 75 20.22 19.63 21.37
CA PRO A 75 21.16 18.63 21.85
C PRO A 75 20.60 18.02 23.14
N VAL A 76 20.32 16.72 23.13
CA VAL A 76 19.84 15.99 24.31
C VAL A 76 21.03 15.57 25.18
N SER A 77 22.23 15.43 24.61
CA SER A 77 23.52 15.22 25.30
C SER A 77 24.69 15.54 24.36
N GLU A 78 25.93 15.61 24.88
CA GLU A 78 27.18 15.87 24.11
C GLU A 78 27.43 14.90 22.93
N THR A 79 26.75 13.75 22.90
CA THR A 79 26.94 12.70 21.88
C THR A 79 25.65 12.13 21.28
N GLY A 80 24.47 12.49 21.81
CA GLY A 80 23.18 11.90 21.44
C GLY A 80 22.17 12.94 20.95
N TYR A 81 21.89 12.95 19.64
CA TYR A 81 20.83 13.76 19.04
C TYR A 81 19.54 12.94 18.99
N PHE A 82 18.62 13.16 19.92
CA PHE A 82 17.27 12.61 19.77
C PHE A 82 16.56 13.34 18.63
N ASP A 83 16.33 12.62 17.55
CA ASP A 83 15.80 13.18 16.31
C ASP A 83 14.26 13.24 16.37
N VAL A 84 13.74 14.32 16.96
CA VAL A 84 12.28 14.58 17.04
C VAL A 84 11.65 14.60 15.64
N ALA A 85 12.39 15.03 14.62
CA ALA A 85 11.93 14.99 13.24
C ALA A 85 11.75 13.55 12.73
N ALA A 86 12.57 12.60 13.16
CA ALA A 86 12.39 11.19 12.83
C ALA A 86 11.12 10.60 13.46
N VAL A 87 10.82 10.94 14.71
CA VAL A 87 9.57 10.53 15.37
C VAL A 87 8.36 11.11 14.65
N PHE A 88 8.41 12.39 14.29
CA PHE A 88 7.36 13.03 13.51
C PHE A 88 7.19 12.40 12.14
N ALA A 89 8.29 12.10 11.44
CA ALA A 89 8.27 11.42 10.15
C ALA A 89 7.57 10.05 10.24
N ILE A 90 7.84 9.27 11.30
CA ILE A 90 7.14 8.00 11.55
C ILE A 90 5.63 8.22 11.63
N ILE A 91 5.17 9.19 12.41
CA ILE A 91 3.74 9.50 12.55
C ILE A 91 3.11 9.85 11.20
N ILE A 92 3.76 10.71 10.41
CA ILE A 92 3.27 11.08 9.08
C ILE A 92 3.23 9.87 8.14
N TYR A 93 4.27 9.04 8.13
CA TYR A 93 4.28 7.84 7.32
C TYR A 93 3.24 6.81 7.74
N LEU A 94 2.90 6.71 9.03
CA LEU A 94 1.78 5.88 9.49
C LEU A 94 0.43 6.37 8.95
N PHE A 95 0.20 7.69 8.91
CA PHE A 95 -1.00 8.24 8.28
C PHE A 95 -1.05 7.96 6.78
N ILE A 96 0.08 8.11 6.08
CA ILE A 96 0.19 7.78 4.66
C ILE A 96 -0.09 6.29 4.42
N MET A 97 0.49 5.41 5.25
CA MET A 97 0.28 3.96 5.18
C MET A 97 -1.19 3.59 5.37
N TRP A 98 -1.86 4.24 6.34
CA TRP A 98 -3.30 4.08 6.54
C TRP A 98 -4.11 4.55 5.31
N GLY A 99 -3.74 5.68 4.72
CA GLY A 99 -4.33 6.17 3.47
C GLY A 99 -4.20 5.19 2.31
N PHE A 100 -3.02 4.58 2.12
CA PHE A 100 -2.82 3.54 1.11
C PHE A 100 -3.63 2.28 1.40
N SER A 101 -3.73 1.86 2.66
CA SER A 101 -4.58 0.73 3.05
C SER A 101 -6.05 0.99 2.68
N ALA A 102 -6.57 2.18 2.99
CA ALA A 102 -7.91 2.59 2.61
C ALA A 102 -8.11 2.62 1.08
N LEU A 103 -7.11 3.11 0.32
CA LEU A 103 -7.15 3.11 -1.14
C LEU A 103 -7.21 1.70 -1.73
N ILE A 104 -6.39 0.77 -1.22
CA ILE A 104 -6.38 -0.63 -1.64
C ILE A 104 -7.76 -1.27 -1.37
N SER A 105 -8.32 -1.06 -0.18
CA SER A 105 -9.65 -1.56 0.19
C SER A 105 -10.75 -0.96 -0.68
N TYR A 106 -10.67 0.34 -0.99
CA TYR A 106 -11.63 1.00 -1.87
C TYR A 106 -11.60 0.41 -3.30
N VAL A 107 -10.41 0.22 -3.86
CA VAL A 107 -10.24 -0.41 -5.18
C VAL A 107 -10.77 -1.85 -5.18
N GLN A 108 -10.50 -2.61 -4.12
CA GLN A 108 -11.01 -3.98 -3.96
C GLN A 108 -12.55 -4.02 -3.96
N ASN A 109 -13.19 -3.17 -3.16
CA ASN A 109 -14.64 -3.08 -3.08
C ASN A 109 -15.28 -2.77 -4.45
N LYS A 110 -14.66 -1.89 -5.25
CA LYS A 110 -15.13 -1.57 -6.61
C LYS A 110 -15.01 -2.75 -7.57
N ILE A 111 -13.95 -3.56 -7.45
CA ILE A 111 -13.74 -4.76 -8.28
C ILE A 111 -14.82 -5.81 -7.98
N ASP A 112 -15.15 -6.01 -6.70
CA ASP A 112 -16.09 -7.07 -6.28
C ASP A 112 -17.53 -6.75 -6.70
N ILE A 113 -17.95 -5.49 -6.61
CA ILE A 113 -19.26 -5.04 -7.11
C ILE A 113 -19.38 -5.27 -8.63
N SER A 114 -18.33 -4.94 -9.38
CA SER A 114 -18.32 -5.09 -10.84
C SER A 114 -18.45 -6.56 -11.27
N ARG A 115 -17.85 -7.49 -10.51
CA ARG A 115 -17.95 -8.94 -10.76
C ARG A 115 -19.37 -9.44 -10.52
N ALA A 116 -19.97 -9.06 -9.38
CA ALA A 116 -21.32 -9.48 -9.03
C ALA A 116 -22.36 -9.01 -10.06
N GLU A 117 -22.20 -7.82 -10.62
CA GLU A 117 -23.10 -7.31 -11.66
C GLU A 117 -22.96 -8.08 -12.99
N GLN A 118 -21.72 -8.43 -13.36
CA GLN A 118 -21.47 -9.22 -14.58
C GLN A 118 -22.02 -10.65 -14.44
N GLU A 119 -21.83 -11.29 -13.30
CA GLU A 119 -22.39 -12.61 -13.01
C GLU A 119 -23.92 -12.63 -13.12
N LYS A 120 -24.59 -11.60 -12.58
CA LYS A 120 -26.04 -11.46 -12.73
C LYS A 120 -26.46 -11.31 -14.19
N LYS A 121 -25.75 -10.49 -14.99
CA LYS A 121 -26.07 -10.32 -16.43
C LYS A 121 -25.91 -11.60 -17.22
N ILE A 122 -24.87 -12.38 -16.96
CA ILE A 122 -24.63 -13.69 -17.60
C ILE A 122 -25.71 -14.71 -17.19
N MET A 123 -26.10 -14.73 -15.92
CA MET A 123 -27.16 -15.61 -15.42
C MET A 123 -28.54 -15.26 -16.01
N LEU A 124 -28.84 -13.97 -16.18
CA LEU A 124 -30.09 -13.52 -16.81
C LEU A 124 -30.11 -13.86 -18.30
N ALA A 125 -29.00 -13.62 -19.01
CA ALA A 125 -28.88 -13.97 -20.43
C ALA A 125 -29.02 -15.48 -20.66
N SER A 126 -28.36 -16.31 -19.85
CA SER A 126 -28.48 -17.78 -19.93
C SER A 126 -29.88 -18.28 -19.60
N ARG A 127 -30.55 -17.72 -18.58
CA ARG A 127 -31.97 -18.02 -18.28
C ARG A 127 -32.91 -17.63 -19.43
N GLN A 128 -32.67 -16.50 -20.09
CA GLN A 128 -33.47 -16.06 -21.24
C GLN A 128 -33.26 -17.00 -22.44
N SER A 129 -32.02 -17.37 -22.73
CA SER A 129 -31.69 -18.33 -23.80
C SER A 129 -32.33 -19.69 -23.56
N ALA A 130 -32.29 -20.22 -22.33
CA ALA A 130 -32.95 -21.48 -21.98
C ALA A 130 -34.47 -21.42 -22.20
N ARG A 131 -35.12 -20.33 -21.78
CA ARG A 131 -36.57 -20.12 -22.00
C ARG A 131 -36.94 -20.01 -23.49
N ALA A 132 -36.15 -19.31 -24.28
CA ALA A 132 -36.40 -19.15 -25.72
C ALA A 132 -36.28 -20.46 -26.51
N VAL A 133 -35.38 -21.35 -26.09
CA VAL A 133 -35.23 -22.68 -26.69
C VAL A 133 -36.44 -23.56 -26.38
N THR A 134 -36.87 -23.61 -25.11
CA THR A 134 -38.05 -24.37 -24.69
C THR A 134 -39.33 -23.90 -25.40
N SER A 135 -39.48 -22.60 -25.66
CA SER A 135 -40.64 -22.05 -26.36
C SER A 135 -40.72 -22.41 -27.85
N LYS A 136 -39.61 -22.82 -28.49
CA LYS A 136 -39.58 -23.18 -29.92
C LYS A 136 -39.75 -24.68 -30.18
N THR A 137 -39.71 -25.50 -29.12
CA THR A 137 -39.79 -26.97 -29.21
C THR A 137 -41.18 -27.51 -28.89
N VAL A 138 -42.11 -26.64 -28.50
CA VAL A 138 -43.55 -26.89 -28.31
C VAL A 138 -44.30 -26.29 -29.49
#